data_AF-A0AAC8QAM5-F1
#
_entry.id   AF-A0AAC8QAM5-F1
#
_cell.length_a   1.000
_cell.length_b   1.000
_cell.length_c   1.000
_cell.angle_alpha   90.00
_cell.angle_beta   90.00
_cell.angle_gamma   90.00
#
_symmetry.space_group_name_H-M   'P 1'
#
loop_
_entity.id
_entity.type
_entity.pdbx_description
1 polymer ?
#
loop_
_entity_poly.entity_id
_entity_poly.type
_entity_poly.pdbx_seq_one_letter_code
_entity_poly.pdbx_strand_id
1 'polypeptide(L)'
;MNRIVCYCDDCQAFLHHLGRAELLDEHGGSDIVQVAPSALSFDRGSELVTAVRLTPKGLYRWYASCCKTPLGNMVSPQIPFVGIVTELFQQAPNAPRCDEVFGAPRGGILGKFAIGDPPPGSVKPNVRLLARTLGKVLGWKLGGKVWPHPFFDRASGNPKYPVTELSTAEREALRPLSGPRPTRA
;
A
#
# COMPACT_ATOMS: atom_id res chain seq x y z
N MET A 1 6.52 8.71 10.03
CA MET A 1 5.74 7.53 9.66
C MET A 1 4.39 7.47 10.38
N ASN A 2 3.47 6.64 9.91
CA ASN A 2 2.20 6.22 10.53
C ASN A 2 1.96 4.73 10.17
N ARG A 3 1.33 3.89 11.00
CA ARG A 3 1.05 2.48 10.67
C ARG A 3 -0.42 2.16 10.90
N ILE A 4 -1.05 1.49 9.94
CA ILE A 4 -2.48 1.15 9.93
C ILE A 4 -2.68 -0.23 9.29
N VAL A 5 -3.87 -0.81 9.46
CA VAL A 5 -4.30 -1.95 8.64
C VAL A 5 -5.41 -1.50 7.70
N CYS A 6 -5.28 -1.77 6.40
CA CYS A 6 -6.27 -1.41 5.40
C CYS A 6 -7.01 -2.65 4.90
N TYR A 7 -8.34 -2.67 5.08
CA TYR A 7 -9.19 -3.80 4.72
C TYR A 7 -9.91 -3.63 3.38
N CYS A 8 -9.54 -2.66 2.55
CA CYS A 8 -10.26 -2.47 1.29
C CYS A 8 -10.08 -3.61 0.31
N ASP A 9 -11.14 -3.87 -0.45
CA ASP A 9 -11.18 -4.81 -1.56
C ASP A 9 -10.07 -4.57 -2.58
N ASP A 10 -9.70 -3.32 -2.86
CA ASP A 10 -8.58 -3.05 -3.76
C ASP A 10 -7.21 -3.48 -3.18
N CYS A 11 -6.99 -3.48 -1.86
CA CYS A 11 -5.74 -4.00 -1.27
C CYS A 11 -5.71 -5.52 -1.32
N GLN A 12 -6.86 -6.16 -1.08
CA GLN A 12 -7.03 -7.61 -1.23
C GLN A 12 -6.79 -8.03 -2.69
N ALA A 13 -7.48 -7.40 -3.64
CA ALA A 13 -7.36 -7.67 -5.07
C ALA A 13 -5.93 -7.51 -5.57
N PHE A 14 -5.20 -6.50 -5.08
CA PHE A 14 -3.79 -6.32 -5.41
C PHE A 14 -2.93 -7.50 -4.96
N LEU A 15 -3.08 -7.96 -3.72
CA LEU A 15 -2.29 -9.10 -3.23
C LEU A 15 -2.70 -10.42 -3.89
N HIS A 16 -3.98 -10.60 -4.23
CA HIS A 16 -4.41 -11.72 -5.07
C HIS A 16 -3.80 -11.67 -6.47
N HIS A 17 -3.79 -10.50 -7.12
CA HIS A 17 -3.17 -10.32 -8.43
C HIS A 17 -1.67 -10.66 -8.42
N LEU A 18 -0.98 -10.33 -7.33
CA LEU A 18 0.43 -10.66 -7.15
C LEU A 18 0.68 -12.14 -6.81
N GLY A 19 -0.36 -12.92 -6.51
CA GLY A 19 -0.23 -14.25 -5.94
C GLY A 19 0.41 -14.23 -4.55
N ARG A 20 0.22 -13.13 -3.80
CA ARG A 20 0.80 -12.86 -2.48
C ARG A 20 -0.28 -12.67 -1.40
N ALA A 21 -1.39 -13.39 -1.53
CA ALA A 21 -2.54 -13.27 -0.62
C ALA A 21 -2.22 -13.75 0.80
N GLU A 22 -1.16 -14.54 0.99
CA GLU A 22 -0.64 -14.93 2.30
C GLU A 22 -0.15 -13.73 3.13
N LEU A 23 0.03 -12.55 2.52
CA LEU A 23 0.37 -11.31 3.21
C LEU A 23 -0.85 -10.57 3.80
N LEU A 24 -2.06 -11.04 3.52
CA LEU A 24 -3.28 -10.53 4.14
C LEU A 24 -3.45 -11.15 5.53
N ASP A 25 -3.96 -10.37 6.48
CA ASP A 25 -4.46 -10.94 7.73
C ASP A 25 -5.76 -11.75 7.51
N GLU A 26 -6.24 -12.40 8.57
CA GLU A 26 -7.45 -13.24 8.54
C GLU A 26 -8.72 -12.51 8.08
N HIS A 27 -8.74 -11.19 8.16
CA HIS A 27 -9.83 -10.32 7.74
C HIS A 27 -9.58 -9.63 6.38
N GLY A 28 -8.56 -10.06 5.63
CA GLY A 28 -8.21 -9.45 4.35
C GLY A 28 -7.55 -8.08 4.52
N GLY A 29 -6.91 -7.83 5.65
CA GLY A 29 -6.21 -6.60 5.96
C GLY A 29 -4.76 -6.60 5.48
N SER A 30 -4.33 -5.49 4.86
CA SER A 30 -2.92 -5.23 4.61
C SER A 30 -2.35 -4.31 5.70
N ASP A 31 -1.33 -4.77 6.42
CA ASP A 31 -0.60 -3.97 7.40
C ASP A 31 0.39 -3.03 6.70
N ILE A 32 0.18 -1.72 6.86
CA ILE A 32 0.80 -0.68 6.03
C ILE A 32 1.49 0.36 6.89
N VAL A 33 2.78 0.57 6.62
CA VAL A 33 3.57 1.70 7.09
C VAL A 33 3.52 2.82 6.05
N GLN A 34 3.17 4.02 6.52
CA GLN A 34 3.00 5.22 5.72
C GLN A 34 4.16 6.17 5.96
N VAL A 35 4.87 6.52 4.90
CA VAL A 35 6.07 7.38 4.93
C VAL A 35 5.99 8.47 3.86
N ALA A 36 6.88 9.47 3.99
CA ALA A 36 7.10 10.42 2.90
C ALA A 36 7.96 9.76 1.80
N PRO A 37 7.81 10.15 0.53
CA PRO A 37 8.62 9.60 -0.56
C PRO A 37 10.12 9.73 -0.33
N SER A 38 10.58 10.86 0.22
CA SER A 38 12.00 11.09 0.49
C SER A 38 12.62 10.23 1.58
N ALA A 39 11.82 9.42 2.28
CA ALA A 39 12.31 8.43 3.24
C ALA A 39 12.62 7.06 2.59
N LEU A 40 12.40 6.91 1.28
CA LEU A 40 12.61 5.67 0.54
C LEU A 40 13.53 5.90 -0.66
N SER A 41 14.51 5.01 -0.81
CA SER A 41 15.39 4.94 -1.97
C SER A 41 15.64 3.47 -2.35
N PHE A 42 15.92 3.23 -3.62
CA PHE A 42 16.39 1.93 -4.09
C PHE A 42 17.90 2.00 -4.28
N ASP A 43 18.62 1.13 -3.57
CA ASP A 43 20.08 0.99 -3.72
C ASP A 43 20.42 0.09 -4.92
N ARG A 44 19.65 -0.98 -5.12
CA ARG A 44 19.81 -1.97 -6.19
C ARG A 44 18.45 -2.47 -6.67
N GLY A 45 18.41 -3.09 -7.85
CA GLY A 45 17.21 -3.75 -8.37
C GLY A 45 16.13 -2.78 -8.86
N SER A 46 16.48 -1.51 -9.09
CA SER A 46 15.51 -0.49 -9.53
C SER A 46 14.89 -0.81 -10.90
N GLU A 47 15.62 -1.53 -11.76
CA GLU A 47 15.18 -2.04 -13.04
C GLU A 47 14.09 -3.11 -12.95
N LEU A 48 13.92 -3.72 -11.76
CA LEU A 48 12.87 -4.69 -11.47
C LEU A 48 11.64 -4.05 -10.84
N VAL A 49 11.65 -2.74 -10.60
CA VAL A 49 10.48 -2.03 -10.07
C VAL A 49 9.45 -1.85 -11.19
N THR A 50 8.19 -2.16 -10.88
CA THR A 50 7.05 -1.93 -11.78
C THR A 50 5.82 -1.57 -10.95
N ALA A 51 4.77 -1.06 -11.58
CA ALA A 51 3.47 -0.88 -10.94
C ALA A 51 2.34 -1.44 -11.77
N VAL A 52 1.28 -1.80 -11.05
CA VAL A 52 -0.04 -2.03 -11.63
C VAL A 52 -1.02 -1.00 -11.08
N ARG A 53 -1.98 -0.58 -11.92
CA ARG A 53 -3.17 0.15 -11.50
C ARG A 53 -4.38 -0.75 -11.72
N LEU A 54 -5.19 -0.92 -10.67
CA LEU A 54 -6.41 -1.73 -10.78
C LEU A 54 -7.50 -1.03 -11.60
N THR A 55 -7.42 0.30 -11.74
CA THR A 55 -8.32 1.13 -12.55
C THR A 55 -7.55 2.32 -13.15
N PRO A 56 -8.07 2.98 -14.20
CA PRO A 56 -7.40 4.13 -14.82
C PRO A 56 -7.20 5.34 -13.89
N LYS A 57 -7.95 5.41 -12.78
CA LYS A 57 -7.84 6.47 -11.77
C LYS A 57 -7.39 5.94 -10.40
N GLY A 58 -7.06 4.66 -10.32
CA GLY A 58 -6.64 4.00 -9.08
C GLY A 58 -5.21 4.36 -8.67
N LEU A 59 -4.83 3.88 -7.48
CA LEU A 59 -3.47 4.04 -6.96
C LEU A 59 -2.44 3.36 -7.87
N TYR A 60 -1.25 3.93 -7.92
CA TYR A 60 -0.05 3.21 -8.35
C TYR A 60 0.31 2.20 -7.28
N ARG A 61 0.31 0.91 -7.62
CA ARG A 61 0.68 -0.17 -6.71
C ARG A 61 2.01 -0.75 -7.18
N TRP A 62 3.09 -0.26 -6.59
CA TRP A 62 4.46 -0.59 -6.92
C TRP A 62 4.86 -1.95 -6.31
N TYR A 63 5.53 -2.78 -7.10
CA TYR A 63 6.03 -4.08 -6.69
C TYR A 63 7.29 -4.48 -7.48
N ALA A 64 8.04 -5.45 -6.96
CA ALA A 64 9.18 -6.02 -7.66
C ALA A 64 8.72 -7.09 -8.66
N SER A 65 9.07 -6.95 -9.94
CA SER A 65 8.60 -7.83 -11.02
C SER A 65 9.04 -9.28 -10.85
N CYS A 66 10.23 -9.50 -10.27
CA CYS A 66 10.90 -10.80 -10.10
C CYS A 66 10.26 -11.71 -9.04
N CYS A 67 9.78 -11.16 -7.93
CA CYS A 67 9.28 -11.92 -6.78
C CYS A 67 7.90 -11.48 -6.29
N LYS A 68 7.29 -10.51 -6.99
CA LYS A 68 5.99 -9.92 -6.67
C LYS A 68 5.92 -9.29 -5.27
N THR A 69 7.06 -8.92 -4.69
CA THR A 69 7.08 -8.24 -3.39
C THR A 69 6.51 -6.82 -3.52
N PRO A 70 5.48 -6.44 -2.73
CA PRO A 70 4.96 -5.08 -2.71
C PRO A 70 6.01 -4.07 -2.24
N LEU A 71 6.18 -2.98 -2.98
CA LEU A 71 7.19 -1.94 -2.70
C LEU A 71 6.57 -0.62 -2.24
N GLY A 72 5.30 -0.37 -2.53
CA GLY A 72 4.59 0.82 -2.05
C GLY A 72 3.35 1.16 -2.87
N ASN A 73 2.46 1.95 -2.28
CA ASN A 73 1.25 2.43 -2.95
C ASN A 73 1.21 3.96 -2.89
N MET A 74 0.84 4.59 -4.01
CA MET A 74 0.77 6.04 -4.12
C MET A 74 -0.43 6.49 -4.94
N VAL A 75 -1.05 7.59 -4.53
CA VAL A 75 -2.14 8.22 -5.30
C VAL A 75 -1.60 9.05 -6.46
N SER A 76 -0.58 9.86 -6.20
CA SER A 76 0.05 10.75 -7.19
C SER A 76 1.41 11.25 -6.67
N PRO A 77 2.31 11.73 -7.54
CA PRO A 77 3.61 12.25 -7.12
C PRO A 77 3.55 13.53 -6.27
N GLN A 78 2.44 14.27 -6.31
CA GLN A 78 2.29 15.55 -5.59
C GLN A 78 1.86 15.38 -4.12
N ILE A 79 1.35 14.19 -3.76
CA ILE A 79 0.92 13.88 -2.40
C ILE A 79 2.04 13.05 -1.75
N PRO A 80 2.80 13.59 -0.78
CA PRO A 80 3.96 12.91 -0.19
C PRO A 80 3.50 11.77 0.74
N PHE A 81 2.95 10.70 0.17
CA PHE A 81 2.36 9.62 0.94
C PHE A 81 2.58 8.29 0.22
N VAL A 82 3.48 7.48 0.77
CA VAL A 82 3.74 6.12 0.31
C VAL A 82 3.25 5.15 1.38
N GLY A 83 2.36 4.24 1.02
CA GLY A 83 1.94 3.12 1.88
C GLY A 83 2.68 1.83 1.51
N ILE A 84 3.53 1.33 2.40
CA ILE A 84 4.36 0.14 2.22
C ILE A 84 3.82 -0.99 3.08
N VAL A 85 3.60 -2.18 2.50
CA VAL A 85 3.19 -3.37 3.25
C VAL A 85 4.34 -3.84 4.14
N THR A 86 4.05 -4.18 5.40
CA THR A 86 5.07 -4.45 6.41
C THR A 86 5.99 -5.62 6.08
N GLU A 87 5.50 -6.59 5.33
CA GLU A 87 6.28 -7.73 4.83
C GLU A 87 7.62 -7.30 4.20
N LEU A 88 7.65 -6.16 3.49
CA LEU A 88 8.88 -5.65 2.86
C LEU A 88 10.02 -5.46 3.88
N PHE A 89 9.69 -5.07 5.11
CA PHE A 89 10.67 -4.83 6.16
C PHE A 89 11.13 -6.11 6.87
N GLN A 90 10.44 -7.23 6.66
CA GLN A 90 10.65 -8.48 7.39
C GLN A 90 11.44 -9.52 6.59
N GLN A 91 11.78 -9.23 5.33
CA GLN A 91 12.48 -10.18 4.45
C GLN A 91 14.00 -10.26 4.69
N ALA A 92 14.60 -9.30 5.41
CA ALA A 92 16.03 -9.30 5.66
C ALA A 92 16.40 -10.23 6.84
N PRO A 93 17.52 -10.98 6.77
CA PRO A 93 18.03 -11.74 7.91
C PRO A 93 18.22 -10.84 9.13
N ASN A 94 17.67 -11.24 10.27
CA ASN A 94 17.69 -10.47 11.52
C ASN A 94 16.96 -9.12 11.46
N ALA A 95 16.04 -8.92 10.51
CA ALA A 95 15.16 -7.75 10.52
C ALA A 95 14.40 -7.68 11.86
N PRO A 96 14.45 -6.55 12.60
CA PRO A 96 13.62 -6.36 13.77
C PRO A 96 12.14 -6.48 13.41
N ARG A 97 11.31 -6.87 14.38
CA ARG A 97 9.87 -6.98 14.12
C ARG A 97 9.31 -5.59 13.81
N CYS A 98 8.36 -5.51 12.88
CA CYS A 98 7.70 -4.24 12.56
C CYS A 98 7.12 -3.54 13.78
N ASP A 99 6.62 -4.28 14.78
CA ASP A 99 6.11 -3.69 16.03
C ASP A 99 7.19 -3.00 16.86
N GLU A 100 8.44 -3.49 16.84
CA GLU A 100 9.56 -2.91 17.58
C GLU A 100 10.03 -1.60 16.92
N VAL A 101 10.01 -1.54 15.59
CA VAL A 101 10.46 -0.36 14.82
C VAL A 101 9.36 0.69 14.69
N PHE A 102 8.14 0.24 14.43
CA PHE A 102 7.04 1.10 13.99
C PHE A 102 5.93 1.26 15.05
N GLY A 103 5.97 0.45 16.11
CA GLY A 103 4.87 0.29 17.05
C GLY A 103 3.69 -0.46 16.43
N ALA A 104 2.70 -0.81 17.26
CA ALA A 104 1.46 -1.42 16.80
C ALA A 104 0.70 -0.53 15.80
N PRO A 105 -0.08 -1.11 14.87
CA PRO A 105 -0.99 -0.36 14.03
C PRO A 105 -1.91 0.54 14.86
N ARG A 106 -2.08 1.79 14.42
CA ARG A 106 -2.93 2.77 15.13
C ARG A 106 -4.43 2.54 14.95
N GLY A 107 -4.80 1.61 14.07
CA GLY A 107 -6.18 1.23 13.81
C GLY A 107 -6.35 0.64 12.42
N GLY A 108 -7.53 0.04 12.21
CA GLY A 108 -8.01 -0.42 10.92
C GLY A 108 -8.72 0.69 10.14
N ILE A 109 -8.69 0.62 8.81
CA ILE A 109 -9.49 1.46 7.92
C ILE A 109 -10.20 0.61 6.88
N LEU A 110 -11.31 1.15 6.35
CA LEU A 110 -12.08 0.51 5.28
C LEU A 110 -12.61 -0.88 5.66
N GLY A 111 -12.87 -1.11 6.95
CA GLY A 111 -13.36 -2.37 7.49
C GLY A 111 -14.69 -2.85 6.90
N LYS A 112 -15.47 -1.99 6.23
CA LYS A 112 -16.67 -2.41 5.49
C LYS A 112 -16.39 -3.44 4.38
N PHE A 113 -15.12 -3.61 4.00
CA PHE A 113 -14.65 -4.57 3.01
C PHE A 113 -13.87 -5.75 3.63
N ALA A 114 -13.70 -5.76 4.97
CA ALA A 114 -13.02 -6.83 5.66
C ALA A 114 -13.75 -8.15 5.46
N ILE A 115 -12.98 -9.23 5.28
CA ILE A 115 -13.49 -10.60 5.16
C ILE A 115 -14.10 -11.01 6.51
N GLY A 116 -15.33 -11.53 6.45
CA GLY A 116 -16.08 -11.90 7.65
C GLY A 116 -16.44 -10.69 8.50
N ASP A 117 -16.31 -10.83 9.83
CA ASP A 117 -16.63 -9.76 10.75
C ASP A 117 -15.49 -8.73 10.82
N PRO A 118 -15.76 -7.43 10.63
CA PRO A 118 -14.71 -6.43 10.59
C PRO A 118 -14.12 -6.17 11.99
N PRO A 119 -12.79 -5.99 12.10
CA PRO A 119 -12.17 -5.65 13.38
C PRO A 119 -12.77 -4.38 14.00
N PRO A 120 -12.93 -4.32 15.34
CA PRO A 120 -13.53 -3.18 16.01
C PRO A 120 -12.90 -1.83 15.63
N GLY A 121 -13.74 -0.84 15.35
CA GLY A 121 -13.28 0.51 14.98
C GLY A 121 -12.70 0.66 13.57
N SER A 122 -12.74 -0.38 12.74
CA SER A 122 -12.23 -0.33 11.35
C SER A 122 -13.24 0.17 10.31
N VAL A 123 -14.54 0.08 10.61
CA VAL A 123 -15.64 0.42 9.67
C VAL A 123 -15.87 1.93 9.57
N LYS A 124 -16.03 2.60 10.72
CA LYS A 124 -16.29 4.04 10.77
C LYS A 124 -14.96 4.81 10.62
N PRO A 125 -14.93 5.93 9.88
CA PRO A 125 -13.73 6.74 9.76
C PRO A 125 -13.21 7.19 11.12
N ASN A 126 -11.97 6.82 11.45
CA ASN A 126 -11.30 7.28 12.67
C ASN A 126 -10.78 8.71 12.45
N VAL A 127 -11.53 9.71 12.94
CA VAL A 127 -11.22 11.14 12.76
C VAL A 127 -9.85 11.52 13.31
N ARG A 128 -9.41 10.93 14.43
CA ARG A 128 -8.08 11.20 15.02
C ARG A 128 -6.97 10.67 14.12
N LEU A 129 -7.15 9.48 13.55
CA LEU A 129 -6.22 8.89 12.60
C LEU A 129 -6.16 9.72 11.31
N LEU A 130 -7.30 10.13 10.77
CA LEU A 130 -7.37 10.99 9.58
C LEU A 130 -6.67 12.33 9.81
N ALA A 131 -6.98 13.03 10.91
CA ALA A 131 -6.34 14.30 11.26
C ALA A 131 -4.82 14.15 11.38
N ARG A 132 -4.34 13.05 11.98
CA ARG A 132 -2.91 12.75 12.08
C ARG A 132 -2.27 12.52 10.71
N THR A 133 -2.92 11.75 9.84
CA THR A 133 -2.46 11.49 8.47
C THR A 133 -2.37 12.79 7.68
N LEU A 134 -3.41 13.64 7.74
CA LEU A 134 -3.41 14.96 7.11
C LEU A 134 -2.29 15.87 7.64
N GLY A 135 -2.12 15.93 8.96
CA GLY A 135 -1.04 16.70 9.58
C GLY A 135 0.35 16.23 9.12
N LYS A 136 0.56 14.92 8.94
CA LYS A 136 1.81 14.39 8.38
C LYS A 136 2.01 14.77 6.92
N VAL A 137 0.99 14.60 6.08
CA VAL A 137 1.06 14.96 4.67
C VAL A 137 1.37 16.46 4.51
N LEU A 138 0.72 17.31 5.29
CA LEU A 138 0.99 18.75 5.29
C LEU A 138 2.42 19.05 5.76
N GLY A 139 2.85 18.49 6.90
CA GLY A 139 4.21 18.67 7.40
C GLY A 139 5.28 18.18 6.41
N TRP A 140 5.05 17.05 5.74
CA TRP A 140 5.93 16.54 4.69
C TRP A 140 5.97 17.45 3.47
N LYS A 141 4.82 18.00 3.05
CA LYS A 141 4.76 18.93 1.94
C LYS A 141 5.51 20.23 2.23
N LEU A 142 5.28 20.84 3.40
CA LEU A 142 5.95 22.05 3.84
C LEU A 142 7.46 21.84 4.06
N GLY A 143 7.85 20.65 4.55
CA GLY A 143 9.25 20.26 4.73
C GLY A 143 9.95 19.75 3.46
N GLY A 144 9.34 19.90 2.28
CA GLY A 144 9.92 19.48 1.00
C GLY A 144 10.11 17.96 0.84
N LYS A 145 9.47 17.14 1.69
CA LYS A 145 9.66 15.68 1.75
C LYS A 145 8.95 14.91 0.62
N VAL A 146 8.40 15.61 -0.36
CA VAL A 146 7.97 15.03 -1.63
C VAL A 146 9.17 14.52 -2.43
N TRP A 147 10.32 15.20 -2.32
CA TRP A 147 11.53 14.91 -3.08
C TRP A 147 12.74 14.65 -2.16
N PRO A 148 13.72 13.79 -2.55
CA PRO A 148 13.71 12.95 -3.75
C PRO A 148 12.56 11.94 -3.73
N HIS A 149 12.11 11.52 -4.92
CA HIS A 149 10.99 10.62 -5.06
C HIS A 149 11.46 9.28 -5.65
N PRO A 150 11.18 8.13 -5.01
CA PRO A 150 11.63 6.82 -5.48
C PRO A 150 10.96 6.43 -6.81
N PHE A 151 9.66 6.69 -6.96
CA PHE A 151 8.87 6.19 -8.09
C PHE A 151 8.62 7.15 -9.26
N PHE A 152 8.73 8.47 -9.08
CA PHE A 152 8.39 9.45 -10.11
C PHE A 152 9.58 10.36 -10.40
N ASP A 153 9.66 10.81 -11.64
CA ASP A 153 10.62 11.81 -12.09
C ASP A 153 10.11 13.23 -11.76
N ARG A 154 11.03 14.10 -11.33
CA ARG A 154 10.68 15.44 -10.85
C ARG A 154 10.34 16.39 -11.99
N ALA A 155 11.05 16.29 -13.11
CA ALA A 155 10.92 17.23 -14.21
C ALA A 155 9.63 16.95 -15.01
N SER A 156 9.40 15.68 -15.34
CA SER A 156 8.24 15.25 -16.12
C SER A 156 6.98 15.01 -15.29
N GLY A 157 7.12 14.68 -14.00
CA GLY A 157 6.01 14.20 -13.16
C GLY A 157 5.54 12.78 -13.53
N ASN A 158 6.20 12.12 -14.47
CA ASN A 158 5.87 10.78 -14.93
C ASN A 158 6.49 9.71 -14.02
N PRO A 159 5.90 8.50 -13.98
CA PRO A 159 6.53 7.37 -13.31
C PRO A 159 7.89 7.03 -13.95
N LYS A 160 8.88 6.68 -13.12
CA LYS A 160 10.23 6.27 -13.55
C LYS A 160 10.27 4.86 -14.14
N TYR A 161 9.26 4.06 -13.83
CA TYR A 161 9.23 2.63 -14.11
C TYR A 161 7.95 2.25 -14.85
N PRO A 162 7.91 1.07 -15.52
CA PRO A 162 6.72 0.62 -16.25
C PRO A 162 5.49 0.53 -15.34
N VAL A 163 4.38 1.06 -15.84
CA VAL A 163 3.06 1.01 -15.19
C VAL A 163 2.09 0.32 -16.14
N THR A 164 1.50 -0.79 -15.69
CA THR A 164 0.41 -1.45 -16.39
C THR A 164 -0.93 -1.13 -15.73
N GLU A 165 -2.01 -1.32 -16.47
CA GLU A 165 -3.36 -1.28 -15.96
C GLU A 165 -4.00 -2.65 -16.15
N LEU A 166 -4.76 -3.12 -15.16
CA LEU A 166 -5.55 -4.33 -15.34
C LEU A 166 -6.66 -4.08 -16.35
N SER A 167 -6.85 -5.04 -17.25
CA SER A 167 -8.06 -5.10 -18.05
C SER A 167 -9.29 -5.30 -17.15
N THR A 168 -10.46 -4.94 -17.67
CA THR A 168 -11.73 -5.19 -16.98
C THR A 168 -11.88 -6.67 -16.61
N ALA A 169 -11.52 -7.58 -17.51
CA ALA A 169 -11.63 -9.02 -17.27
C ALA A 169 -10.72 -9.50 -16.12
N GLU A 170 -9.46 -9.07 -16.10
CA GLU A 170 -8.54 -9.37 -15.00
C GLU A 170 -9.05 -8.81 -13.67
N ARG A 171 -9.63 -7.60 -13.69
CA ARG A 171 -10.21 -7.00 -12.49
C ARG A 171 -11.45 -7.76 -12.00
N GLU A 172 -12.35 -8.14 -12.89
CA GLU A 172 -13.54 -8.93 -12.53
C GLU A 172 -13.15 -10.28 -11.94
N ALA A 173 -12.08 -10.92 -12.44
CA ALA A 173 -11.58 -12.18 -11.91
C ALA A 173 -11.08 -12.09 -10.45
N LEU A 174 -10.71 -10.89 -9.97
CA LEU A 174 -10.27 -10.65 -8.59
C LEU A 174 -11.42 -10.39 -7.61
N ARG A 175 -12.60 -10.00 -8.11
CA ARG A 175 -13.75 -9.67 -7.26
C ARG A 175 -14.23 -10.82 -6.38
N PRO A 176 -14.31 -12.08 -6.86
CA PRO A 176 -14.72 -13.20 -6.02
C PRO A 176 -13.73 -13.50 -4.90
N LEU A 177 -12.48 -13.01 -5.00
CA LEU A 177 -11.44 -13.20 -3.99
C LEU A 177 -11.38 -12.04 -2.99
N SER A 178 -12.14 -10.97 -3.20
CA SER A 178 -12.01 -9.71 -2.45
C SER A 178 -13.33 -9.27 -1.83
N GLY A 179 -13.25 -8.44 -0.79
CA GLY A 179 -14.39 -7.90 -0.06
C GLY A 179 -14.92 -8.85 1.03
N PRO A 180 -16.09 -8.55 1.61
CA PRO A 180 -16.51 -9.21 2.86
C PRO A 180 -16.87 -10.68 2.77
N ARG A 181 -17.21 -11.14 1.56
CA ARG A 181 -17.71 -12.49 1.30
C ARG A 181 -17.03 -13.06 0.07
N PRO A 182 -15.72 -13.38 0.16
CA PRO A 182 -15.03 -14.00 -0.96
C PRO A 182 -15.61 -15.40 -1.18
N THR A 183 -15.80 -15.78 -2.45
CA THR A 183 -16.06 -17.18 -2.79
C THR A 183 -14.77 -17.95 -2.50
N ARG A 184 -14.83 -18.87 -1.53
CA ARG A 184 -13.71 -19.71 -1.15
C ARG A 184 -13.08 -20.33 -2.41
N ALA A 185 -11.81 -20.03 -2.67
CA ALA A 185 -11.03 -20.68 -3.72
C ALA A 185 -10.75 -22.14 -3.34
#